data_AF-A0AAE1SIL2-F1
#
_entry.id   AF-A0AAE1SIL2-F1
#
_cell.length_a   1.000
_cell.length_b   1.000
_cell.length_c   1.000
_cell.angle_alpha   90.00
_cell.angle_beta   90.00
_cell.angle_gamma   90.00
#
_symmetry.space_group_name_H-M   'P 1'
#
loop_
_entity.id
_entity.type
_entity.pdbx_description
1 polymer ?
#
loop_
_entity_poly.entity_id
_entity_poly.type
_entity_poly.pdbx_seq_one_letter_code
_entity_poly.pdbx_strand_id
1 'polypeptide(L)'
;MSKLQSEALREAISVIKNDSAEKKRKFSETIELQIGLKNYDPQKDKRFSGSVKLPHIPRPKMKICMLGDAQHVEEATKIGLEYMDVEGLKKLNKNKKLVKKLAKKYHAFLASESVIKQIPRLLGPGLNKAGK
;
A
#
# COMPACT_ATOMS: atom_id res chain seq x y z
N MET A 1 15.67 -16.16 20.04
CA MET A 1 14.74 -15.28 19.31
C MET A 1 15.52 -14.11 18.76
N SER A 2 15.79 -14.11 17.45
CA SER A 2 16.57 -13.07 16.76
C SER A 2 15.73 -11.79 16.68
N LYS A 3 15.73 -11.02 17.78
CA LYS A 3 15.21 -9.65 17.77
C LYS A 3 16.23 -8.82 16.98
N LEU A 4 15.80 -8.23 15.87
CA LEU A 4 16.50 -7.10 15.28
C LEU A 4 16.87 -6.14 16.42
N GLN A 5 18.17 -5.89 16.61
CA GLN A 5 18.62 -4.93 17.61
C GLN A 5 18.13 -3.54 17.19
N SER A 6 17.11 -3.06 17.90
CA SER A 6 16.48 -1.76 17.64
C SER A 6 17.46 -0.60 17.76
N GLU A 7 18.50 -0.74 18.60
CA GLU A 7 19.58 0.23 18.75
C GLU A 7 20.44 0.32 17.49
N ALA A 8 20.97 -0.81 17.01
CA ALA A 8 21.76 -0.85 15.77
C ALA A 8 21.01 -0.25 14.58
N LEU A 9 19.69 -0.48 14.51
CA LEU A 9 18.84 0.06 13.44
C LEU A 9 18.64 1.58 13.56
N ARG A 10 18.53 2.12 14.78
CA ARG A 10 18.44 3.57 15.04
C ARG A 10 19.76 4.29 14.79
N GLU A 11 20.88 3.66 15.14
CA GLU A 11 22.22 4.19 14.86
C GLU A 11 22.47 4.26 13.35
N ALA A 12 22.20 3.18 12.62
CA ALA A 12 22.36 3.15 11.17
C ALA A 12 21.51 4.22 10.46
N ILE A 13 20.25 4.42 10.90
CA ILE A 13 19.40 5.49 10.35
C ILE A 13 19.97 6.88 10.65
N SER A 14 20.51 7.09 11.85
CA SER A 14 21.11 8.37 12.25
C SER A 14 22.34 8.71 11.41
N VAL A 15 23.21 7.74 11.17
CA VAL A 15 24.40 7.89 10.31
C VAL A 15 24.00 8.27 8.89
N ILE A 16 23.09 7.51 8.27
CA ILE A 16 22.61 7.78 6.89
C ILE A 16 22.00 9.18 6.77
N LYS A 17 21.24 9.61 7.78
CA LYS A 17 20.63 10.93 7.80
C LYS A 17 21.67 12.05 7.89
N ASN A 18 22.72 11.85 8.68
CA ASN A 18 23.80 12.84 8.83
C ASN A 18 24.63 12.95 7.54
N ASP A 19 24.98 11.82 6.92
CA ASP A 19 25.72 11.79 5.64
C ASP A 19 24.93 12.47 4.50
N SER A 20 23.60 12.28 4.48
CA SER A 20 22.68 12.94 3.56
C SER A 20 22.63 14.46 3.75
N ALA A 21 22.67 14.93 5.01
CA ALA A 21 22.66 16.34 5.33
C ALA A 21 23.97 17.04 4.97
N GLU A 22 25.10 16.34 5.10
CA GLU A 22 26.43 16.84 4.78
C GLU A 22 26.66 16.98 3.27
N LYS A 23 26.17 16.02 2.46
CA LYS A 23 26.25 16.05 0.99
C LYS A 23 24.89 16.30 0.33
N LYS A 24 24.39 17.53 0.42
CA LYS A 24 23.12 17.92 -0.23
C LYS A 24 23.13 17.67 -1.73
N ARG A 25 22.29 16.73 -2.18
CA ARG A 25 22.00 16.49 -3.60
C ARG A 25 20.80 17.35 -4.05
N LYS A 26 20.76 17.75 -5.32
CA LYS A 26 19.69 18.60 -5.88
C LYS A 26 18.38 17.84 -6.17
N PHE A 27 18.15 16.70 -5.53
CA PHE A 27 16.95 15.89 -5.70
C PHE A 27 16.51 15.24 -4.37
N SER A 28 15.24 14.83 -4.29
CA SER A 28 14.72 14.14 -3.11
C SER A 28 15.30 12.74 -3.00
N GLU A 29 16.08 12.49 -1.95
CA GLU A 29 16.66 11.16 -1.69
C GLU A 29 15.60 10.18 -1.20
N THR A 30 15.73 8.91 -1.59
CA THR A 30 14.87 7.81 -1.14
C THR A 30 15.73 6.84 -0.35
N ILE A 31 15.25 6.44 0.83
CA ILE A 31 15.91 5.44 1.68
C ILE A 31 15.23 4.10 1.43
N GLU A 32 16.00 3.07 1.09
CA GLU A 32 15.52 1.70 0.98
C GLU A 32 15.91 0.90 2.23
N LEU A 33 14.94 0.19 2.81
CA LEU A 33 15.18 -0.72 3.92
C LEU A 33 15.24 -2.15 3.39
N GLN A 34 16.40 -2.78 3.48
CA GLN A 34 16.58 -4.20 3.17
C GLN A 34 16.65 -5.01 4.46
N ILE A 35 15.86 -6.09 4.54
CA ILE A 35 15.82 -6.98 5.70
C ILE A 35 16.35 -8.35 5.26
N GLY A 36 17.51 -8.73 5.79
CA GLY A 36 18.07 -10.08 5.61
C GLY A 36 17.62 -11.00 6.74
N LEU A 37 16.79 -11.99 6.43
CA LEU A 37 16.38 -13.01 7.40
C LEU A 37 17.42 -14.15 7.41
N LYS A 38 18.13 -14.33 8.53
CA LYS A 38 19.01 -15.49 8.74
C LYS A 38 18.22 -16.65 9.34
N ASN A 39 18.50 -17.88 8.91
CA ASN A 39 17.87 -19.12 9.39
C ASN A 39 16.34 -19.21 9.16
N TYR A 40 15.86 -18.63 8.07
CA TYR A 40 14.45 -18.74 7.67
C TYR A 40 14.27 -19.91 6.71
N ASP A 41 13.41 -20.87 7.09
CA ASP A 41 13.01 -21.98 6.25
C ASP A 41 11.63 -21.68 5.61
N PRO A 42 11.58 -21.33 4.30
CA PRO A 42 10.35 -20.99 3.61
C PRO A 42 9.36 -22.17 3.49
N GLN A 43 9.77 -23.40 3.84
CA GLN A 43 8.87 -24.55 3.85
C GLN A 43 8.05 -24.64 5.13
N LYS A 44 8.61 -24.22 6.28
CA LYS A 44 7.95 -24.31 7.60
C LYS A 44 7.06 -23.11 7.88
N ASP A 45 7.54 -21.91 7.61
CA ASP A 45 6.75 -20.68 7.71
C ASP A 45 6.78 -19.99 6.35
N LYS A 46 5.65 -19.92 5.65
CA LYS A 46 5.59 -19.32 4.30
C LYS A 46 5.36 -17.81 4.31
N ARG A 47 4.90 -17.24 5.43
CA ARG A 47 4.49 -15.84 5.49
C ARG A 47 4.97 -15.19 6.77
N PHE A 48 5.78 -14.15 6.61
CA PHE A 48 6.10 -13.22 7.69
C PHE A 48 5.12 -12.05 7.63
N SER A 49 4.22 -11.95 8.59
CA SER A 49 3.30 -10.81 8.72
C SER A 49 3.67 -10.01 9.96
N GLY A 50 4.40 -8.91 9.78
CA GLY A 50 4.69 -7.92 10.82
C GLY A 50 4.24 -6.54 10.36
N SER A 51 3.28 -5.93 11.06
CA SER A 51 2.88 -4.54 10.80
C SER A 51 3.66 -3.61 11.72
N VAL A 52 4.51 -2.76 11.15
CA VAL A 52 5.22 -1.71 11.91
C VAL A 52 4.66 -0.36 11.47
N LYS A 53 4.09 0.39 12.41
CA LYS A 53 3.64 1.76 12.15
C LYS A 53 4.87 2.68 12.16
N LEU A 54 5.22 3.22 11.00
CA LEU A 54 6.29 4.20 10.90
C LEU A 54 5.78 5.58 11.37
N PRO A 55 6.59 6.35 12.11
CA PRO A 55 6.20 7.68 12.59
C PRO A 55 6.17 8.72 11.46
N HIS A 56 6.95 8.52 10.40
CA HIS A 56 6.96 9.37 9.22
C HIS A 56 6.25 8.70 8.05
N ILE A 57 5.48 9.47 7.26
CA ILE A 57 4.71 8.95 6.13
C ILE A 57 5.70 8.57 5.01
N PRO A 58 5.89 7.27 4.71
CA PRO A 58 6.92 6.82 3.76
C PRO A 58 6.56 7.14 2.31
N ARG A 59 5.27 7.34 2.01
CA ARG A 59 4.79 7.78 0.69
C ARG A 59 3.80 8.93 0.85
N PRO A 60 4.26 10.20 0.79
CA PRO A 60 3.39 11.36 0.98
C PRO A 60 2.28 11.50 -0.06
N LYS A 61 2.37 10.80 -1.21
CA LYS A 61 1.35 10.79 -2.29
C LYS A 61 0.64 9.43 -2.44
N MET A 62 0.54 8.63 -1.38
CA MET A 62 -0.24 7.40 -1.42
C MET A 62 -1.73 7.73 -1.57
N LYS A 63 -2.28 7.49 -2.77
CA LYS A 63 -3.72 7.62 -3.04
C LYS A 63 -4.43 6.30 -2.74
N ILE A 64 -5.41 6.35 -1.84
CA ILE A 64 -6.26 5.21 -1.47
C ILE A 64 -7.66 5.49 -2.01
N CYS A 65 -8.30 4.46 -2.56
CA CYS A 65 -9.69 4.54 -3.01
C CYS A 65 -10.58 3.59 -2.21
N MET A 66 -11.70 4.11 -1.69
CA MET A 66 -12.72 3.34 -0.98
C MET A 66 -13.75 2.76 -1.96
N LEU A 67 -13.99 1.45 -1.89
CA LEU A 67 -14.98 0.72 -2.66
C LEU A 67 -16.03 0.18 -1.69
N GLY A 68 -17.20 0.80 -1.61
CA GLY A 68 -18.12 0.47 -0.53
C GLY A 68 -19.55 0.87 -0.76
N ASP A 69 -20.38 0.47 0.20
CA ASP A 69 -21.78 0.87 0.29
C ASP A 69 -21.94 2.31 0.77
N ALA A 70 -23.18 2.81 0.76
CA ALA A 70 -23.52 4.19 1.14
C ALA A 70 -22.91 4.63 2.49
N GLN A 71 -22.93 3.77 3.51
CA GLN A 71 -22.35 4.09 4.82
C GLN A 71 -20.85 4.38 4.74
N HIS A 72 -20.08 3.51 4.07
CA HIS A 72 -18.63 3.68 3.92
C HIS A 72 -18.27 4.80 2.94
N VAL A 73 -19.14 5.09 1.98
CA VAL A 73 -19.02 6.25 1.08
C VAL A 73 -19.20 7.55 1.86
N GLU A 74 -20.15 7.63 2.78
CA GLU A 74 -20.33 8.80 3.64
C GLU A 74 -19.12 9.03 4.54
N GLU A 75 -18.58 7.97 5.16
CA GLU A 75 -17.35 8.04 5.96
C GLU A 75 -16.16 8.48 5.12
N ALA A 76 -15.99 7.90 3.93
CA ALA A 76 -14.93 8.28 3.00
C ALA A 76 -15.04 9.76 2.59
N THR A 77 -16.26 10.24 2.36
CA THR A 77 -16.53 11.64 2.00
C THR A 77 -16.19 12.59 3.15
N LYS A 78 -16.53 12.23 4.40
CA LYS A 78 -16.15 13.01 5.59
C LYS A 78 -14.64 13.11 5.77
N ILE A 79 -13.90 12.05 5.43
CA ILE A 79 -12.44 11.99 5.51
C ILE A 79 -11.77 12.64 4.28
N GLY A 80 -12.53 12.91 3.21
CA GLY A 80 -12.00 13.44 1.95
C GLY A 80 -11.27 12.41 1.08
N LEU A 81 -11.61 11.12 1.23
CA LEU A 81 -11.07 10.03 0.42
C LEU A 81 -11.85 9.88 -0.90
N GLU A 82 -11.15 9.57 -2.00
CA GLU A 82 -11.80 9.23 -3.26
C GLU A 82 -12.54 7.89 -3.09
N TYR A 83 -13.84 7.87 -3.36
CA TYR A 83 -14.67 6.66 -3.26
C TYR A 83 -15.23 6.25 -4.63
N MET A 84 -15.66 5.00 -4.72
CA MET A 84 -16.41 4.48 -5.84
C MET A 84 -17.45 3.49 -5.33
N ASP A 85 -18.67 3.70 -5.79
CA ASP A 85 -19.85 2.91 -5.45
C ASP A 85 -19.98 1.69 -6.35
N VAL A 86 -20.95 0.82 -6.02
CA VAL A 86 -21.24 -0.40 -6.79
C VAL A 86 -21.67 -0.07 -8.22
N GLU A 87 -22.34 1.07 -8.47
CA GLU A 87 -22.73 1.47 -9.82
C GLU A 87 -21.53 1.95 -10.64
N GLY A 88 -20.61 2.70 -10.04
CA GLY A 88 -19.32 3.05 -10.64
C GLY A 88 -18.48 1.83 -10.99
N LEU A 89 -18.47 0.81 -10.13
CA LEU A 89 -17.81 -0.47 -10.40
C LEU A 89 -18.47 -1.25 -11.54
N LYS A 90 -19.81 -1.22 -11.63
CA LYS A 90 -20.55 -1.82 -12.76
C LYS A 90 -20.25 -1.12 -14.08
N LYS A 91 -20.06 0.20 -14.11
CA LYS A 91 -19.64 0.93 -15.33
C LYS A 91 -18.26 0.51 -15.84
N LEU A 92 -17.42 -0.02 -14.95
CA LEU A 92 -16.09 -0.53 -15.28
C LEU A 92 -16.09 -2.00 -15.76
N ASN A 93 -17.28 -2.59 -15.96
CA ASN A 93 -17.52 -4.00 -16.31
C ASN A 93 -16.51 -4.55 -17.33
N LYS A 94 -15.47 -5.21 -16.84
CA LYS A 94 -14.43 -5.88 -17.63
C LYS A 94 -13.68 -5.00 -18.65
N ASN A 95 -13.79 -3.68 -18.59
CA ASN A 95 -13.08 -2.80 -19.51
C ASN A 95 -11.59 -2.68 -19.10
N LYS A 96 -10.76 -3.57 -19.66
CA LYS A 96 -9.33 -3.72 -19.31
C LYS A 96 -8.54 -2.40 -19.36
N LYS A 97 -8.90 -1.47 -20.26
CA LYS A 97 -8.20 -0.17 -20.38
C LYS A 97 -8.51 0.74 -19.18
N LEU A 98 -9.78 0.85 -18.81
CA LEU A 98 -10.21 1.68 -17.68
C LEU A 98 -9.75 1.10 -16.34
N VAL A 99 -9.83 -0.23 -16.17
CA VAL A 99 -9.34 -0.91 -14.96
C VAL A 99 -7.82 -0.72 -14.81
N LYS A 100 -7.04 -0.79 -15.89
CA LYS A 100 -5.60 -0.49 -15.85
C LYS A 100 -5.32 0.98 -15.50
N LYS A 101 -6.13 1.92 -15.99
CA LYS A 101 -5.99 3.35 -15.66
C LYS A 101 -6.29 3.59 -14.18
N LEU A 102 -7.30 2.94 -13.65
CA LEU A 102 -7.68 3.00 -12.24
C LEU A 102 -6.60 2.39 -11.32
N ALA A 103 -6.08 1.21 -11.66
CA ALA A 103 -4.98 0.57 -10.94
C ALA A 103 -3.68 1.40 -10.92
N LYS A 104 -3.43 2.23 -11.94
CA LYS A 104 -2.29 3.16 -11.97
C LYS A 104 -2.54 4.43 -11.16
N LYS A 105 -3.79 4.88 -11.05
CA LYS A 105 -4.17 6.10 -10.30
C LYS A 105 -4.03 5.89 -8.79
N TYR A 106 -4.39 4.71 -8.30
CA TYR A 106 -4.45 4.40 -6.88
C TYR A 106 -3.39 3.38 -6.45
N HIS A 107 -2.89 3.54 -5.23
CA HIS A 107 -1.87 2.68 -4.65
C HIS A 107 -2.46 1.53 -3.85
N ALA A 108 -3.62 1.74 -3.23
CA ALA A 108 -4.35 0.74 -2.48
C ALA A 108 -5.86 0.97 -2.64
N PHE A 109 -6.62 -0.11 -2.53
CA PHE A 109 -8.08 -0.08 -2.47
C PHE A 109 -8.50 -0.63 -1.12
N LEU A 110 -9.50 0.01 -0.53
CA LEU A 110 -10.19 -0.47 0.65
C LEU A 110 -11.59 -0.85 0.21
N ALA A 111 -12.03 -2.06 0.55
CA ALA A 111 -13.33 -2.56 0.13
C ALA A 111 -14.18 -2.94 1.33
N SER A 112 -15.45 -2.55 1.32
CA SER A 112 -16.45 -3.07 2.26
C SER A 112 -16.69 -4.55 2.03
N GLU A 113 -17.09 -5.28 3.08
CA GLU A 113 -17.28 -6.73 3.02
C GLU A 113 -18.34 -7.18 2.00
N SER A 114 -19.38 -6.37 1.81
CA SER A 114 -20.43 -6.56 0.81
C SER A 114 -19.91 -6.48 -0.63
N VAL A 115 -18.96 -5.58 -0.88
CA VAL A 115 -18.42 -5.27 -2.22
C VAL A 115 -17.23 -6.17 -2.56
N ILE A 116 -16.42 -6.58 -1.58
CA ILE A 116 -15.19 -7.35 -1.82
C ILE A 116 -15.44 -8.66 -2.57
N LYS A 117 -16.57 -9.33 -2.32
CA LYS A 117 -16.97 -10.57 -2.99
C LYS A 117 -17.35 -10.35 -4.46
N GLN A 118 -17.78 -9.15 -4.81
CA GLN A 118 -18.23 -8.79 -6.17
C GLN A 118 -17.09 -8.25 -7.04
N ILE A 119 -16.02 -7.71 -6.44
CA ILE A 119 -14.88 -7.10 -7.13
C ILE A 119 -14.26 -8.00 -8.21
N PRO A 120 -13.92 -9.28 -7.95
CA PRO A 120 -13.32 -10.13 -8.98
C PRO A 120 -14.25 -10.37 -10.18
N ARG A 121 -15.56 -10.40 -9.95
CA ARG A 121 -16.57 -10.63 -11.00
C ARG A 121 -16.79 -9.39 -11.87
N LEU A 122 -16.81 -8.20 -11.26
CA LEU A 122 -17.11 -6.92 -11.94
C LEU A 122 -15.88 -6.35 -12.66
N LEU A 123 -14.71 -6.34 -12.00
CA LEU A 123 -13.48 -5.76 -12.54
C LEU A 123 -12.59 -6.77 -13.26
N GLY A 124 -12.87 -8.07 -13.11
CA GLY A 124 -12.04 -9.14 -13.65
C GLY A 124 -10.65 -9.19 -13.01
N PRO A 125 -9.69 -9.92 -13.60
CA PRO A 125 -8.35 -10.09 -13.03
C PRO A 125 -7.46 -8.83 -13.14
N GLY A 126 -8.00 -7.69 -13.56
CA GLY A 126 -7.24 -6.48 -13.89
C GLY A 126 -6.53 -5.85 -12.69
N LEU A 127 -7.21 -5.78 -11.53
CA LEU A 127 -6.61 -5.28 -10.29
C LEU A 127 -5.62 -6.28 -9.68
N ASN A 128 -6.01 -7.55 -9.60
CA ASN A 128 -5.18 -8.60 -9.02
C ASN A 128 -3.85 -8.78 -9.79
N LYS A 129 -3.88 -8.72 -11.14
CA LYS A 129 -2.65 -8.73 -11.95
C LYS A 129 -1.75 -7.51 -11.74
N ALA A 130 -2.29 -6.40 -11.26
CA ALA A 130 -1.50 -5.21 -10.93
C ALA A 130 -0.91 -5.28 -9.51
N GLY A 131 -1.14 -6.36 -8.76
CA GLY A 131 -0.72 -6.50 -7.36
C GLY A 131 -1.44 -5.51 -6.44
N LYS A 132 -2.70 -5.19 -6.76
CA LYS A 132 -3.57 -4.28 -6.01
C LYS A 132 -4.78 -5.01 -5.46
#